data_AF-A0A1I0GKN6-F1
#
_entry.id   AF-A0A1I0GKN6-F1
#
_cell.length_a   1.000
_cell.length_b   1.000
_cell.length_c   1.000
_cell.angle_alpha   90.00
_cell.angle_beta   90.00
_cell.angle_gamma   90.00
#
_symmetry.space_group_name_H-M   'P 1'
#
loop_
_entity.id
_entity.type
_entity.pdbx_description
1 polymer ?
#
loop_
_entity_poly.entity_id
_entity_poly.type
_entity_poly.pdbx_seq_one_letter_code
_entity_poly.pdbx_strand_id
1 'polypeptide(L)'
;MRKYLEKEKAIDTLARLYERIKREEHNQEAANGVWRAMEAIAGLGDAWIPASERLPKKPKENPLYDNKPLELYLVSVKNTDCVIMALWNGASFTDGWEKLDVLAWMPLPEPYKEAEG
;
A
#
# COMPACT_ATOMS: atom_id res chain seq x y z
N MET A 1 -15.88 -3.39 -7.18
CA MET A 1 -15.93 -4.81 -7.59
C MET A 1 -15.33 -5.06 -8.98
N ARG A 2 -15.67 -4.31 -10.04
CA ARG A 2 -15.12 -4.49 -11.40
C ARG A 2 -13.59 -4.31 -11.51
N LYS A 3 -13.00 -3.34 -10.79
CA LYS A 3 -11.53 -3.10 -10.77
C LYS A 3 -10.72 -4.26 -10.16
N TYR A 4 -11.24 -4.92 -9.12
CA TYR A 4 -10.60 -6.10 -8.50
C TYR A 4 -10.52 -7.28 -9.47
N LEU A 5 -11.62 -7.51 -10.19
CA LEU A 5 -11.71 -8.58 -11.19
C LEU A 5 -10.72 -8.37 -12.35
N GLU A 6 -10.37 -7.13 -12.67
CA GLU A 6 -9.39 -6.81 -13.72
C GLU A 6 -7.94 -7.01 -13.23
N LYS A 7 -7.64 -6.68 -11.96
CA LYS A 7 -6.33 -6.91 -11.34
C LYS A 7 -6.01 -8.41 -11.20
N GLU A 8 -6.95 -9.21 -10.70
CA GLU A 8 -6.77 -10.67 -10.58
C GLU A 8 -6.56 -11.32 -11.95
N LYS A 9 -7.36 -10.93 -12.95
CA LYS A 9 -7.18 -11.40 -14.33
C LYS A 9 -5.81 -11.03 -14.91
N ALA A 10 -5.30 -9.84 -14.60
CA ALA A 10 -3.97 -9.41 -15.04
C ALA A 10 -2.86 -10.26 -14.40
N ILE A 11 -2.94 -10.51 -13.08
CA ILE A 11 -1.98 -11.35 -12.37
C ILE A 11 -2.01 -12.80 -12.89
N ASP A 12 -3.21 -13.38 -13.07
CA ASP A 12 -3.37 -14.73 -13.63
C ASP A 12 -2.78 -14.86 -15.04
N THR A 13 -2.97 -13.83 -15.86
CA THR A 13 -2.42 -13.80 -17.23
C THR A 13 -0.89 -13.76 -17.20
N LEU A 14 -0.30 -12.94 -16.32
CA LEU A 14 1.15 -12.84 -16.17
C LEU A 14 1.76 -14.12 -15.58
N ALA A 15 1.09 -14.79 -14.65
CA ALA A 15 1.54 -16.07 -14.09
C ALA A 15 1.64 -17.16 -15.18
N ARG A 16 0.66 -17.23 -16.09
CA ARG A 16 0.71 -18.14 -17.24
C ARG A 16 1.85 -17.80 -18.19
N LEU A 17 2.10 -16.52 -18.43
CA LEU A 17 3.20 -16.07 -19.28
C LEU A 17 4.56 -16.43 -18.66
N TYR A 18 4.73 -16.24 -17.35
CA TYR A 18 5.93 -16.62 -16.62
C TYR A 18 6.24 -18.11 -16.78
N GLU A 19 5.25 -18.98 -16.55
CA GLU A 19 5.41 -20.43 -16.70
C GLU A 19 5.77 -20.83 -18.14
N ARG A 20 5.16 -20.19 -19.14
CA ARG A 20 5.47 -20.44 -20.55
C ARG A 20 6.93 -20.08 -20.88
N ILE A 21 7.38 -18.89 -20.49
CA ILE A 21 8.76 -18.44 -20.73
C ILE A 21 9.76 -19.40 -20.06
N LYS A 22 9.46 -19.87 -18.85
CA LYS A 22 10.34 -20.78 -18.10
C LYS A 22 10.46 -22.16 -18.76
N ARG A 23 9.36 -22.67 -19.33
CA ARG A 23 9.28 -24.03 -19.90
C ARG A 23 9.69 -24.13 -21.36
N GLU A 24 9.36 -23.11 -22.16
CA GLU A 24 9.46 -23.18 -23.62
C GLU A 24 10.60 -22.32 -24.16
N GLU A 25 10.75 -21.10 -23.63
CA GLU A 25 11.70 -20.11 -24.16
C GLU A 25 13.04 -20.14 -23.40
N HIS A 26 13.06 -20.68 -22.18
CA HIS A 26 14.20 -20.72 -21.25
C HIS A 26 14.92 -19.38 -21.09
N ASN A 27 14.21 -18.27 -21.29
CA ASN A 27 14.75 -16.92 -21.19
C ASN A 27 14.57 -16.38 -19.77
N GLN A 28 15.63 -16.46 -18.97
CA GLN A 28 15.59 -16.09 -17.56
C GLN A 28 15.43 -14.59 -17.33
N GLU A 29 15.93 -13.75 -18.23
CA GLU A 29 15.75 -12.30 -18.14
C GLU A 29 14.29 -11.91 -18.34
N ALA A 30 13.65 -12.49 -19.37
CA ALA A 30 12.23 -12.27 -19.63
C ALA A 30 11.34 -12.77 -18.48
N ALA A 31 11.65 -13.94 -17.91
CA ALA A 31 10.94 -14.49 -16.75
C ALA A 31 11.05 -13.56 -15.52
N ASN A 32 12.25 -13.03 -15.26
CA ASN A 32 12.47 -12.07 -14.17
C ASN A 32 11.71 -10.75 -14.41
N GLY A 33 11.62 -10.29 -15.66
CA GLY A 33 10.82 -9.13 -16.04
C GLY A 33 9.34 -9.31 -15.74
N VAL A 34 8.76 -10.46 -16.12
CA VAL A 34 7.35 -10.79 -15.84
C VAL A 34 7.09 -10.91 -14.35
N TRP A 35 8.00 -11.52 -13.59
CA TRP A 35 7.90 -11.61 -12.13
C TRP A 35 7.82 -10.22 -11.47
N ARG A 36 8.71 -9.31 -11.84
CA ARG A 36 8.70 -7.91 -11.32
C ARG A 36 7.40 -7.18 -11.67
N ALA A 37 6.83 -7.44 -12.85
CA ALA A 37 5.55 -6.85 -13.25
C ALA A 37 4.40 -7.38 -12.39
N MET A 38 4.39 -8.67 -12.06
CA MET A 38 3.42 -9.26 -11.12
C MET A 38 3.55 -8.64 -9.72
N GLU A 39 4.76 -8.48 -9.20
CA GLU A 39 5.03 -7.82 -7.91
C GLU A 39 4.57 -6.36 -7.92
N ALA A 40 4.85 -5.63 -8.99
CA ALA A 40 4.41 -4.24 -9.14
C ALA A 40 2.88 -4.14 -9.19
N ILE A 41 2.19 -5.00 -9.93
CA ILE A 41 0.72 -4.99 -10.03
C ILE A 41 0.08 -5.44 -8.71
N ALA A 42 0.62 -6.45 -8.05
CA ALA A 42 0.20 -6.82 -6.70
C ALA A 42 0.32 -5.61 -5.74
N GLY A 43 1.41 -4.85 -5.86
CA GLY A 43 1.68 -3.62 -5.11
C GLY A 43 0.89 -2.37 -5.54
N LEU A 44 0.32 -2.34 -6.74
CA LEU A 44 -0.56 -1.26 -7.20
C LEU A 44 -1.89 -1.34 -6.43
N GLY A 45 -1.96 -0.56 -5.34
CA GLY A 45 -3.14 -0.04 -4.63
C GLY A 45 -4.29 -1.02 -4.38
N ASP A 46 -4.44 -1.45 -3.12
CA ASP A 46 -5.74 -1.66 -2.43
C ASP A 46 -5.64 -2.46 -1.10
N ALA A 47 -4.46 -2.81 -0.61
CA ALA A 47 -4.38 -3.56 0.64
C ALA A 47 -4.38 -2.60 1.84
N TRP A 48 -5.56 -2.39 2.43
CA TRP A 48 -5.63 -2.22 3.88
C TRP A 48 -4.72 -3.26 4.53
N ILE A 49 -3.69 -2.82 5.24
CA ILE A 49 -2.76 -3.70 5.95
C ILE A 49 -3.31 -3.84 7.37
N PRO A 50 -3.72 -5.05 7.81
CA PRO A 50 -4.11 -5.25 9.19
C PRO A 50 -2.97 -4.85 10.12
N ALA A 51 -3.27 -4.06 11.16
CA ALA A 51 -2.27 -3.68 12.15
C ALA A 51 -1.67 -4.90 12.87
N SER A 52 -2.43 -5.99 12.94
CA SER A 52 -1.99 -7.30 13.45
C SER A 52 -1.00 -8.01 12.53
N GLU A 53 -0.98 -7.71 11.24
CA GLU A 53 0.00 -8.26 10.29
C GLU A 53 1.32 -7.48 10.37
N ARG A 54 1.24 -6.14 10.23
CA ARG A 54 2.37 -5.25 10.51
C ARG A 54 1.90 -3.82 10.75
N LEU A 55 2.77 -3.06 11.39
CA LEU A 55 2.67 -1.59 11.51
C LEU A 55 3.53 -0.89 10.44
N PRO A 56 3.32 0.42 10.20
CA PRO A 56 4.23 1.19 9.39
C PRO A 56 5.63 1.23 10.04
N LYS A 57 6.66 1.47 9.24
CA LYS A 57 8.01 1.67 9.77
C LYS A 57 8.05 2.94 10.62
N LYS A 58 9.01 3.04 11.54
CA LYS A 58 9.23 4.30 12.25
C LYS A 58 9.54 5.41 11.22
N PRO A 59 8.77 6.51 11.23
CA PRO A 59 8.94 7.60 10.27
C PRO A 59 10.27 8.32 10.50
N LYS A 60 10.75 8.98 9.44
CA LYS A 60 11.90 9.90 9.53
C LYS A 60 11.42 11.27 9.99
N GLU A 61 12.37 12.11 10.43
CA GLU A 61 12.10 13.52 10.71
C GLU A 61 11.45 14.20 9.51
N ASN A 62 10.34 14.89 9.76
CA ASN A 62 9.53 15.52 8.73
C ASN A 62 9.45 17.03 8.99
N PRO A 63 10.01 17.89 8.13
CA PRO A 63 9.99 19.34 8.30
C PRO A 63 8.59 19.94 8.40
N LEU A 64 7.56 19.27 7.85
CA LEU A 64 6.16 19.72 7.98
C LEU A 64 5.63 19.61 9.42
N TYR A 65 6.29 18.84 10.27
CA TYR A 65 5.90 18.59 11.66
C TYR A 65 7.01 19.00 12.64
N ASP A 66 7.65 20.16 12.42
CA ASP A 66 8.76 20.65 13.24
C ASP A 66 9.92 19.66 13.35
N ASN A 67 10.23 18.95 12.27
CA ASN A 67 11.20 17.85 12.20
C ASN A 67 10.89 16.67 13.14
N LYS A 68 9.66 16.57 13.67
CA LYS A 68 9.25 15.38 14.42
C LYS A 68 9.14 14.18 13.46
N PRO A 69 9.45 12.96 13.92
CA PRO A 69 9.26 11.75 13.14
C PRO A 69 7.77 11.41 13.11
N LEU A 70 7.04 12.03 12.19
CA LEU A 70 5.59 11.89 12.03
C LEU A 70 5.20 11.72 10.56
N GLU A 71 4.29 10.79 10.31
CA GLU A 71 3.70 10.51 9.00
C GLU A 71 2.18 10.29 9.14
N LEU A 72 1.43 10.61 8.09
CA LEU A 72 -0.02 10.42 8.05
C LEU A 72 -0.41 9.17 7.25
N TYR A 73 -1.45 8.51 7.73
CA TYR A 73 -2.04 7.32 7.13
C TYR A 73 -3.57 7.40 7.18
N LEU A 74 -4.25 6.67 6.29
CA LEU A 74 -5.66 6.33 6.49
C LEU A 74 -5.74 5.09 7.38
N VAL A 75 -6.65 5.12 8.35
CA VAL A 75 -6.84 4.03 9.30
C VAL A 75 -8.32 3.68 9.45
N SER A 76 -8.58 2.39 9.65
CA SER A 76 -9.83 1.88 10.21
C SER A 76 -9.61 1.64 11.70
N VAL A 77 -10.50 2.17 12.54
CA VAL A 77 -10.37 2.13 14.01
C VAL A 77 -11.51 1.32 14.58
N LYS A 78 -11.25 0.62 15.69
CA LYS A 78 -12.26 -0.14 16.41
C LYS A 78 -13.41 0.77 16.86
N ASN A 79 -14.65 0.25 16.82
CA ASN A 79 -15.88 0.95 17.25
C ASN A 79 -16.27 2.18 16.42
N THR A 80 -15.73 2.32 15.21
CA THR A 80 -16.19 3.31 14.23
C THR A 80 -16.26 2.69 12.85
N ASP A 81 -17.30 3.05 12.10
CA ASP A 81 -17.49 2.60 10.72
C ASP A 81 -16.83 3.55 9.71
N CYS A 82 -16.21 4.64 10.19
CA CYS A 82 -15.56 5.64 9.37
C CYS A 82 -14.06 5.38 9.23
N VAL A 83 -13.54 5.62 8.03
CA VAL A 83 -12.10 5.76 7.80
C VAL A 83 -11.68 7.16 8.25
N ILE A 84 -10.60 7.23 9.02
CA ILE A 84 -10.04 8.50 9.48
C ILE A 84 -8.56 8.62 9.10
N MET A 85 -8.07 9.84 9.08
CA MET A 85 -6.65 10.13 8.96
C MET A 85 -6.00 10.12 10.34
N ALA A 86 -4.86 9.46 10.49
CA ALA A 86 -4.13 9.36 11.75
C ALA A 86 -2.63 9.59 11.58
N LEU A 87 -2.01 10.17 12.60
CA LEU A 87 -0.58 10.34 12.75
C LEU A 87 0.06 9.06 13.29
N TRP A 88 1.14 8.61 12.66
CA TRP A 88 2.02 7.55 13.15
C TRP A 88 3.34 8.16 13.62
N ASN A 89 3.75 7.84 14.84
CA ASN A 89 5.00 8.34 15.45
C ASN A 89 6.09 7.26 15.61
N GLY A 90 5.87 6.06 15.05
CA GLY A 90 6.74 4.90 15.23
C GLY A 90 6.41 4.01 16.43
N ALA A 91 5.42 4.37 17.25
CA ALA A 91 4.98 3.60 18.41
C ALA A 91 3.46 3.38 18.44
N SER A 92 2.67 4.39 18.09
CA SER A 92 1.21 4.32 18.07
C SER A 92 0.60 5.26 17.03
N PHE A 93 -0.60 4.91 16.56
CA PHE A 93 -1.46 5.84 15.84
C PHE A 93 -2.19 6.78 16.80
N THR A 94 -2.36 8.04 16.40
CA THR A 94 -3.11 9.06 17.13
C THR A 94 -3.80 10.01 16.16
N ASP A 95 -4.94 10.58 16.55
CA ASP A 95 -5.59 11.69 15.84
C ASP A 95 -5.03 13.07 16.24
N GLY A 96 -4.06 13.11 17.17
CA GLY A 96 -3.51 14.33 17.75
C GLY A 96 -3.99 14.59 19.19
N TRP A 97 -5.01 13.88 19.66
CA TRP A 97 -5.53 13.97 21.02
C TRP A 97 -5.41 12.64 21.76
N GLU A 98 -5.85 11.55 21.13
CA GLU A 98 -5.91 10.22 21.76
C GLU A 98 -5.15 9.17 20.95
N LYS A 99 -4.75 8.10 21.63
CA LYS A 99 -4.22 6.91 20.96
C LYS A 99 -5.38 6.13 20.33
N LEU A 100 -5.18 5.67 19.10
CA LEU A 100 -6.21 4.96 18.33
C LEU A 100 -5.99 3.45 18.34
N ASP A 101 -7.08 2.69 18.53
CA ASP A 101 -7.13 1.24 18.35
C ASP A 101 -7.32 0.90 16.86
N VAL A 102 -6.25 1.03 16.07
CA VAL A 102 -6.25 0.81 14.62
C VAL A 102 -6.36 -0.68 14.29
N LEU A 103 -7.33 -1.03 13.44
CA LEU A 103 -7.54 -2.37 12.90
C LEU A 103 -6.72 -2.61 11.63
N ALA A 104 -6.72 -1.63 10.72
CA ALA A 104 -5.98 -1.69 9.48
C ALA A 104 -5.58 -0.27 9.03
N TRP A 105 -4.53 -0.18 8.22
CA TRP A 105 -3.98 1.08 7.73
C TRP A 105 -3.57 1.01 6.26
N MET A 106 -3.49 2.17 5.62
CA MET A 106 -2.89 2.32 4.30
C MET A 106 -2.23 3.71 4.16
N PRO A 107 -1.19 3.87 3.32
CA PRO A 107 -0.64 5.18 3.02
C PRO A 107 -1.71 6.11 2.43
N LEU A 108 -1.51 7.42 2.60
CA LEU A 108 -2.35 8.42 1.94
C LEU A 108 -2.25 8.26 0.41
N PRO A 109 -3.34 8.53 -0.33
CA PRO A 109 -3.24 8.66 -1.78
C PRO A 109 -2.34 9.84 -2.15
N GLU A 110 -1.80 9.81 -3.37
CA GLU A 110 -1.10 10.97 -3.93
C GLU A 110 -2.00 12.21 -3.88
N PRO A 111 -1.48 13.37 -3.41
CA PRO A 111 -2.25 14.61 -3.38
C PRO A 111 -2.75 14.99 -4.78
N TYR A 112 -4.00 15.48 -4.87
CA TYR A 112 -4.51 16.07 -6.10
C TYR A 112 -3.67 17.29 -6.49
N LYS A 113 -3.28 17.36 -7.76
CA LYS A 113 -2.61 18.51 -8.37
C LYS A 113 -3.53 19.04 -9.47
N GLU A 114 -3.96 20.28 -9.32
CA GLU A 114 -4.70 20.97 -10.38
C GLU A 114 -3.78 21.14 -11.60
N ALA A 115 -4.29 20.91 -12.81
CA ALA A 115 -3.53 21.21 -14.02
C ALA A 115 -3.40 22.74 -14.13
N GLU A 116 -2.18 23.25 -14.33
CA GLU A 116 -1.96 24.68 -14.56
C GLU A 116 -2.84 25.14 -15.75
N GLY A 117 -3.75 26.06 -15.50
CA GLY A 117 -4.67 26.63 -16.48
C GLY A 117 -4.06 27.74 -17.31
#